data_AF-A0AAW2R332-F1
#
_entry.id   AF-A0AAW2R332-F1
#
_cell.length_a   1.000
_cell.length_b   1.000
_cell.length_c   1.000
_cell.angle_alpha   90.00
_cell.angle_beta   90.00
_cell.angle_gamma   90.00
#
_symmetry.space_group_name_H-M   'P 1'
#
loop_
_entity.id
_entity.type
_entity.pdbx_description
1 polymer ?
#
loop_
_entity_poly.entity_id
_entity_poly.type
_entity_poly.pdbx_seq_one_letter_code
_entity_poly.pdbx_strand_id
1 'polypeptide(L)'
;MLKKCFAYCSILRKDVEIEKERLIQLWTAEGLLAESDNKDMESLGSRVYDTLLQNFFFQEEVKDEYGNIKHSKMHDLLHDLACLISTAETFIMENPKTDCPGDQVKYVVMKSHVDQEPLEINENLVVNLRALVLGSKVHGDLLNDCKYLRILDLQQTDIEELTTSIAKLIHLRFLDVSFTKIRAFPDSICKLYNLQTLRAIRCNSLKELPRQLQNLLSLRHFIVENAFFTAFQMPREIGKLTHLRTLKFFNVGQENGRGIKELENLKLLKGELEIRNLEHVNDKRAAARACLVKKPNIHKLVLVGVSSGKAIPLTTVKCWKALLLIQT
;
A
#
# COMPACT_ATOMS: atom_id res chain seq x y z
N MET A 1 4.96 -15.88 -16.34
CA MET A 1 4.87 -14.73 -15.41
C MET A 1 4.92 -13.38 -16.15
N LEU A 2 6.03 -13.03 -16.83
CA LEU A 2 6.24 -11.73 -17.49
C LEU A 2 5.05 -11.24 -18.35
N LYS A 3 4.55 -12.08 -19.28
CA LYS A 3 3.39 -11.75 -20.13
C LYS A 3 2.13 -11.40 -19.32
N LYS A 4 1.88 -12.10 -18.21
CA LYS A 4 0.72 -11.84 -17.34
C LYS A 4 0.87 -10.51 -16.60
N CYS A 5 2.05 -10.23 -16.06
CA CYS A 5 2.37 -8.95 -15.41
C CYS A 5 2.25 -7.77 -16.39
N PHE A 6 2.71 -7.95 -17.64
CA PHE A 6 2.54 -6.95 -18.69
C PHE A 6 1.07 -6.75 -19.08
N ALA A 7 0.32 -7.82 -19.35
CA ALA A 7 -1.11 -7.72 -19.68
C ALA A 7 -1.92 -7.03 -18.58
N TYR A 8 -1.55 -7.27 -17.32
CA TYR A 8 -2.16 -6.63 -16.16
C TYR A 8 -1.96 -5.10 -16.15
N CYS A 9 -0.91 -4.57 -16.78
CA CYS A 9 -0.73 -3.12 -16.90
C CYS A 9 -1.85 -2.42 -17.69
N SER A 10 -2.73 -3.16 -18.38
CA SER A 10 -3.95 -2.61 -19.01
C SER A 10 -4.86 -1.87 -18.04
N ILE A 11 -4.82 -2.20 -16.73
CA ILE A 11 -5.65 -1.51 -15.73
C ILE A 11 -5.12 -0.12 -15.35
N LEU A 12 -3.87 0.18 -15.72
CA LEU A 12 -3.26 1.47 -15.43
C LEU A 12 -3.80 2.53 -16.41
N ARG A 13 -3.76 3.80 -16.00
CA ARG A 13 -4.11 4.90 -16.89
C ARG A 13 -3.00 5.12 -17.93
N LYS A 14 -3.40 5.52 -19.14
CA LYS A 14 -2.49 5.96 -20.20
C LYS A 14 -1.72 7.22 -19.78
N ASP A 15 -0.46 7.30 -20.20
CA ASP A 15 0.46 8.43 -19.95
C ASP A 15 0.55 8.91 -18.48
N VAL A 16 0.37 8.01 -17.51
CA VAL A 16 0.53 8.31 -16.08
C VAL A 16 1.81 7.69 -15.55
N GLU A 17 2.48 8.40 -14.64
CA GLU A 17 3.63 7.86 -13.91
C GLU A 17 3.25 6.63 -13.09
N ILE A 18 3.98 5.55 -13.30
CA ILE A 18 3.78 4.26 -12.65
C ILE A 18 4.78 4.15 -11.51
N GLU A 19 4.31 4.15 -10.27
CA GLU A 19 5.14 3.82 -9.10
C GLU A 19 5.52 2.32 -9.13
N LYS A 20 6.83 2.04 -9.20
CA LYS A 20 7.38 0.67 -9.27
C LYS A 20 6.84 -0.24 -8.16
N GLU A 21 6.95 0.21 -6.91
CA GLU A 21 6.53 -0.58 -5.75
C GLU A 21 5.02 -0.83 -5.73
N ARG A 22 4.21 0.15 -6.15
CA ARG A 22 2.76 -0.02 -6.25
C ARG A 22 2.38 -1.08 -7.29
N LEU A 23 3.03 -1.07 -8.45
CA LEU A 23 2.77 -2.07 -9.48
C LEU A 23 3.14 -3.49 -9.00
N ILE A 24 4.26 -3.64 -8.30
CA ILE A 24 4.67 -4.91 -7.69
C ILE A 24 3.65 -5.37 -6.64
N GLN A 25 3.12 -4.46 -5.83
CA GLN A 25 2.06 -4.76 -4.84
C GLN A 25 0.78 -5.26 -5.52
N LEU A 26 0.37 -4.65 -6.63
CA LEU A 26 -0.79 -5.08 -7.41
C LEU A 26 -0.58 -6.48 -8.01
N TRP A 27 0.57 -6.73 -8.63
CA TRP A 27 0.91 -8.06 -9.16
C TRP A 27 0.94 -9.14 -8.07
N THR A 28 1.41 -8.78 -6.87
CA THR A 28 1.43 -9.69 -5.71
C THR A 28 0.01 -9.98 -5.22
N ALA A 29 -0.84 -8.96 -5.10
CA ALA A 29 -2.22 -9.10 -4.67
C ALA A 29 -3.04 -9.98 -5.62
N GLU A 30 -2.91 -9.76 -6.94
CA GLU A 30 -3.57 -10.62 -7.93
C GLU A 30 -3.02 -12.05 -7.93
N GLY A 31 -1.77 -12.24 -7.48
CA GLY A 31 -1.11 -13.55 -7.44
C GLY A 31 -0.38 -13.91 -8.73
N LEU A 32 0.06 -12.91 -9.49
CA LEU A 32 0.77 -13.10 -10.77
C LEU A 32 2.22 -13.56 -10.60
N LEU A 33 2.79 -13.30 -9.42
CA LEU A 33 4.19 -13.57 -9.08
C LEU A 33 4.37 -14.94 -8.38
N ALA A 34 3.35 -15.80 -8.34
CA ALA A 34 3.43 -17.07 -7.62
C ALA A 34 4.07 -18.17 -8.49
N GLU A 35 5.39 -18.31 -8.39
CA GLU A 35 6.09 -19.56 -8.64
C GLU A 35 6.50 -20.16 -7.29
N SER A 36 6.33 -21.48 -7.16
CA SER A 36 6.44 -22.30 -5.95
C SER A 36 7.49 -21.84 -4.93
N ASP A 37 7.08 -21.74 -3.67
CA ASP A 37 7.89 -21.56 -2.45
C ASP A 37 8.75 -20.30 -2.29
N ASN A 38 8.69 -19.34 -3.21
CA ASN A 38 9.48 -18.11 -3.05
C ASN A 38 8.85 -17.16 -2.00
N LYS A 39 9.51 -17.00 -0.85
CA LYS A 39 9.03 -16.17 0.28
C LYS A 39 9.12 -14.66 0.01
N ASP A 40 9.85 -14.23 -1.03
CA ASP A 40 10.05 -12.81 -1.37
C ASP A 40 9.46 -12.45 -2.74
N MET A 41 8.15 -12.19 -2.73
CA MET A 41 7.37 -11.80 -3.91
C MET A 41 7.78 -10.41 -4.43
N GLU A 42 8.24 -9.52 -3.55
CA GLU A 42 8.65 -8.18 -3.96
C GLU A 42 9.99 -8.20 -4.70
N SER A 43 10.95 -9.02 -4.27
CA SER A 43 12.19 -9.22 -5.04
C SER A 43 11.90 -9.83 -6.40
N LEU A 44 11.02 -10.83 -6.47
CA LEU A 44 10.60 -11.41 -7.74
C LEU A 44 9.90 -10.37 -8.63
N GLY A 45 8.99 -9.59 -8.06
CA GLY A 45 8.31 -8.49 -8.75
C GLY A 45 9.30 -7.43 -9.27
N SER A 46 10.35 -7.09 -8.50
CA SER A 46 11.40 -6.20 -8.97
C SER A 46 12.09 -6.77 -10.20
N ARG A 47 12.49 -8.05 -10.21
CA ARG A 47 13.14 -8.65 -11.38
C ARG A 47 12.24 -8.63 -12.62
N VAL A 48 10.94 -8.90 -12.45
CA VAL A 48 9.96 -8.82 -13.54
C VAL A 48 9.85 -7.38 -14.07
N TYR A 49 9.75 -6.40 -13.16
CA TYR A 49 9.73 -4.99 -13.51
C TYR A 49 11.00 -4.56 -14.26
N ASP A 50 12.18 -4.93 -13.74
CA ASP A 50 13.48 -4.60 -14.33
C ASP A 50 13.63 -5.25 -15.71
N THR A 51 13.09 -6.45 -15.91
CA THR A 51 13.02 -7.09 -17.24
C THR A 51 12.14 -6.29 -18.21
N LEU A 52 10.96 -5.83 -17.79
CA LEU A 52 10.09 -5.01 -18.64
C LEU A 52 10.75 -3.68 -19.01
N LEU A 53 11.43 -3.05 -18.04
CA LEU A 53 12.20 -1.83 -18.25
C LEU A 53 13.34 -2.03 -19.25
N GLN A 54 14.13 -3.10 -19.10
CA GLN A 54 15.22 -3.46 -20.03
C GLN A 54 14.73 -3.73 -21.45
N ASN A 55 13.48 -4.18 -21.61
CA ASN A 55 12.84 -4.40 -22.91
C ASN A 55 12.04 -3.18 -23.40
N PHE A 56 12.26 -1.99 -22.82
CA PHE A 56 11.63 -0.71 -23.18
C PHE A 56 10.10 -0.67 -23.04
N PHE A 57 9.51 -1.60 -22.28
CA PHE A 57 8.09 -1.56 -21.93
C PHE A 57 7.77 -0.43 -20.94
N PHE A 58 8.77 -0.06 -20.14
CA PHE A 58 8.77 1.12 -19.29
C PHE A 58 9.91 2.05 -19.72
N GLN A 59 9.68 3.35 -19.65
CA GLN A 59 10.61 4.41 -20.07
C GLN A 59 10.58 5.56 -19.05
N GLU A 60 11.42 6.58 -19.23
CA GLU A 60 11.47 7.77 -18.37
C GLU A 60 11.63 7.44 -16.87
N GLU A 61 12.67 6.67 -16.53
CA GLU A 61 12.90 6.26 -15.15
C GLU A 61 13.29 7.44 -14.25
N VAL A 62 12.50 7.64 -13.19
CA VAL A 62 12.81 8.58 -12.12
C VAL A 62 13.39 7.80 -10.95
N LYS A 63 14.65 8.08 -10.61
CA LYS A 63 15.37 7.45 -9.50
C LYS A 63 15.36 8.34 -8.26
N ASP A 64 15.42 7.70 -7.10
CA ASP A 64 15.65 8.41 -5.83
C ASP A 64 17.14 8.75 -5.62
N GLU A 65 17.43 9.42 -4.51
CA GLU A 65 18.80 9.81 -4.10
C GLU A 65 19.77 8.62 -3.90
N TYR A 66 19.26 7.39 -3.86
CA TYR A 66 20.03 6.16 -3.73
C TYR A 66 20.11 5.36 -5.05
N GLY A 67 19.57 5.91 -6.15
CA GLY A 67 19.56 5.26 -7.46
C GLY A 67 18.46 4.21 -7.63
N ASN A 68 17.53 4.08 -6.69
CA ASN A 68 16.39 3.16 -6.83
C ASN A 68 15.33 3.79 -7.74
N ILE A 69 14.82 3.01 -8.70
CA ILE A 69 13.74 3.46 -9.58
C ILE A 69 12.45 3.60 -8.76
N LYS A 70 11.89 4.81 -8.71
CA LYS A 70 10.61 5.11 -8.07
C LYS A 70 9.46 5.10 -9.07
N HIS A 71 9.64 5.79 -10.19
CA HIS A 71 8.61 5.95 -11.21
C HIS A 71 9.14 5.65 -12.60
N SER A 72 8.25 5.21 -13.47
CA SER A 72 8.47 5.08 -14.92
C SER A 72 7.18 5.37 -15.66
N LYS A 73 7.24 5.56 -16.97
CA LYS A 73 6.05 5.62 -17.84
C LYS A 73 5.97 4.44 -18.77
N MET A 74 4.75 4.06 -19.16
CA MET A 74 4.50 3.12 -20.24
C MET A 74 3.96 3.92 -21.44
N HIS A 75 4.56 3.73 -22.61
CA HIS A 75 4.10 4.38 -23.83
C HIS A 75 2.69 3.93 -24.22
N ASP A 76 1.87 4.81 -24.79
CA ASP A 76 0.46 4.51 -25.11
C ASP A 76 0.28 3.29 -26.03
N LEU A 77 1.13 3.12 -27.04
CA LEU A 77 1.12 1.93 -27.90
C LEU A 77 1.37 0.62 -27.13
N LEU A 78 2.19 0.66 -26.09
CA LEU A 78 2.44 -0.50 -25.23
C LEU A 78 1.26 -0.75 -24.27
N HIS A 79 0.61 0.32 -23.83
CA HIS A 79 -0.65 0.22 -23.10
C HIS A 79 -1.76 -0.39 -23.95
N ASP A 80 -1.90 0.04 -25.21
CA ASP A 80 -2.85 -0.53 -26.17
C ASP A 80 -2.55 -2.01 -26.43
N LEU A 81 -1.27 -2.37 -26.57
CA LEU A 81 -0.85 -3.77 -26.66
C LEU A 81 -1.21 -4.57 -25.39
N ALA A 82 -1.02 -3.99 -24.20
CA ALA A 82 -1.42 -4.63 -22.94
C ALA A 82 -2.94 -4.85 -22.88
N CYS A 83 -3.73 -3.86 -23.30
CA CYS A 83 -5.18 -3.96 -23.43
C CYS A 83 -5.57 -5.09 -24.38
N LEU A 84 -4.96 -5.15 -25.58
CA LEU A 84 -5.18 -6.20 -26.56
C LEU A 84 -4.91 -7.61 -26.00
N ILE A 85 -3.81 -7.77 -25.24
CA ILE A 85 -3.47 -9.05 -24.60
C ILE A 85 -4.44 -9.39 -23.45
N SER A 86 -5.02 -8.37 -22.81
CA SER A 86 -5.94 -8.51 -21.67
C SER A 86 -7.42 -8.69 -22.04
N THR A 87 -7.77 -8.56 -23.34
CA THR A 87 -9.13 -8.34 -23.90
C THR A 87 -10.30 -9.21 -23.39
N ALA A 88 -10.05 -10.33 -22.71
CA ALA A 88 -11.12 -11.16 -22.14
C ALA A 88 -11.44 -10.89 -20.65
N GLU A 89 -10.60 -10.12 -19.94
CA GLU A 89 -10.67 -10.01 -18.47
C GLU A 89 -10.82 -8.58 -17.94
N THR A 90 -10.49 -7.55 -18.73
CA THR A 90 -10.56 -6.14 -18.30
C THR A 90 -11.71 -5.41 -18.97
N PHE A 91 -12.57 -4.79 -18.19
CA PHE A 91 -13.61 -3.87 -18.64
C PHE A 91 -13.26 -2.44 -18.23
N ILE A 92 -13.07 -1.57 -19.22
CA ILE A 92 -12.85 -0.14 -19.02
C ILE A 92 -14.20 0.54 -19.17
N MET A 93 -14.70 1.08 -18.07
CA MET A 93 -15.97 1.76 -18.02
C MET A 93 -15.78 3.26 -18.20
N GLU A 94 -16.34 3.79 -19.28
CA GLU A 94 -16.33 5.23 -19.59
C GLU A 94 -17.60 5.92 -19.09
N ASN A 95 -18.73 5.21 -18.96
CA ASN A 95 -19.96 5.76 -18.40
C ASN A 95 -20.51 4.85 -17.28
N PRO A 96 -20.87 5.38 -16.10
CA PRO A 96 -21.48 4.60 -15.01
C PRO A 96 -22.73 3.79 -15.42
N LYS A 97 -23.42 4.18 -16.50
CA LYS A 97 -24.62 3.51 -17.02
C LYS A 97 -24.32 2.45 -18.07
N THR A 98 -23.05 2.16 -18.38
CA THR A 98 -22.71 1.15 -19.38
C THR A 98 -22.92 -0.25 -18.82
N ASP A 99 -23.78 -1.02 -19.48
CA ASP A 99 -23.94 -2.44 -19.18
C ASP A 99 -22.60 -3.17 -19.31
N CYS A 100 -22.22 -3.84 -18.23
CA CYS A 100 -20.98 -4.58 -18.20
C CYS A 100 -21.13 -5.94 -18.89
N PRO A 101 -20.18 -6.33 -19.75
CA PRO A 101 -20.28 -7.55 -20.54
C PRO A 101 -19.98 -8.81 -19.69
N GLY A 102 -20.99 -9.29 -18.97
CA GLY A 102 -21.10 -10.68 -18.45
C GLY A 102 -19.97 -11.23 -17.57
N ASP A 103 -20.05 -12.54 -17.31
CA ASP A 103 -19.30 -13.28 -16.27
C ASP A 103 -17.77 -13.37 -16.46
N GLN A 104 -17.23 -12.90 -17.58
CA GLN A 104 -15.79 -13.05 -17.92
C GLN A 104 -14.93 -11.89 -17.40
N VAL A 105 -15.54 -10.77 -17.00
CA VAL A 105 -14.83 -9.59 -16.51
C VAL A 105 -14.26 -9.85 -15.12
N LYS A 106 -12.94 -9.69 -14.97
CA LYS A 106 -12.21 -9.81 -13.69
C LYS A 106 -11.71 -8.47 -13.16
N TYR A 107 -11.50 -7.50 -14.05
CA TYR A 107 -10.97 -6.19 -13.69
C TYR A 107 -11.91 -5.12 -14.23
N VAL A 108 -12.44 -4.28 -13.34
CA VAL A 108 -13.23 -3.11 -13.72
C VAL A 108 -12.41 -1.87 -13.42
N VAL A 109 -12.21 -1.05 -14.44
CA VAL A 109 -11.51 0.23 -14.34
C VAL A 109 -12.44 1.32 -14.78
N MET A 110 -12.79 2.20 -13.86
CA MET A 110 -13.60 3.37 -14.15
C MET A 110 -12.71 4.58 -14.36
N LYS A 111 -12.72 5.13 -15.59
CA LYS A 111 -12.04 6.39 -15.86
C LYS A 111 -12.86 7.53 -15.23
N SER A 112 -12.17 8.40 -14.50
CA SER A 112 -12.80 9.55 -13.84
C SER A 112 -13.46 10.46 -14.87
N HIS A 113 -14.75 10.73 -14.71
CA HIS A 113 -15.42 11.86 -15.34
C HIS A 113 -15.69 12.93 -14.30
N VAL A 114 -15.32 14.15 -14.65
CA VAL A 114 -15.77 15.37 -13.98
C VAL A 114 -17.29 15.39 -14.16
N ASP A 115 -18.02 15.42 -13.04
CA ASP A 115 -19.47 15.57 -12.93
C ASP A 115 -20.36 14.31 -12.89
N GLN A 116 -20.58 13.90 -11.62
CA GLN A 116 -21.84 13.48 -10.97
C GLN A 116 -22.72 12.39 -11.63
N GLU A 117 -22.51 11.15 -11.20
CA GLU A 117 -23.52 10.24 -10.61
C GLU A 117 -22.76 9.08 -9.92
N PRO A 118 -23.24 8.56 -8.78
CA PRO A 118 -22.61 7.40 -8.16
C PRO A 118 -22.74 6.17 -9.05
N LEU A 119 -21.71 5.33 -9.07
CA LEU A 119 -21.75 4.10 -9.84
C LEU A 119 -22.86 3.17 -9.33
N GLU A 120 -23.71 2.67 -10.23
CA GLU A 120 -24.62 1.55 -9.97
C GLU A 120 -24.04 0.28 -10.63
N ILE A 121 -23.48 -0.61 -9.82
CA ILE A 121 -22.98 -1.91 -10.29
C ILE A 121 -24.17 -2.88 -10.29
N ASN A 122 -24.53 -3.43 -11.47
CA ASN A 122 -25.58 -4.46 -11.55
C ASN A 122 -25.13 -5.77 -10.87
N GLU A 123 -26.08 -6.63 -10.50
CA GLU A 123 -25.82 -7.89 -9.78
C GLU A 123 -24.91 -8.89 -10.54
N ASN A 124 -24.83 -8.81 -11.87
CA ASN A 124 -24.02 -9.69 -12.72
C ASN A 124 -22.52 -9.33 -12.71
N LEU A 125 -22.15 -8.08 -12.40
CA LEU A 125 -20.75 -7.63 -12.30
C LEU A 125 -19.96 -8.30 -11.17
N VAL A 126 -20.67 -8.90 -10.23
CA VAL A 126 -20.19 -9.13 -8.88
C VAL A 126 -19.52 -10.50 -8.74
N VAL A 127 -19.91 -11.47 -9.57
CA VAL A 127 -19.63 -12.89 -9.30
C VAL A 127 -18.15 -13.25 -9.52
N ASN A 128 -17.42 -12.55 -10.39
CA ASN A 128 -16.02 -12.88 -10.72
C ASN A 128 -15.03 -11.73 -10.57
N LEU A 129 -15.47 -10.59 -10.02
CA LEU A 129 -14.65 -9.39 -9.92
C LEU A 129 -13.47 -9.58 -8.95
N ARG A 130 -12.26 -9.35 -9.44
CA ARG A 130 -11.00 -9.46 -8.68
C ARG A 130 -10.35 -8.12 -8.42
N ALA A 131 -10.44 -7.16 -9.35
CA ALA A 131 -9.96 -5.81 -9.14
C ALA A 131 -11.04 -4.79 -9.51
N LEU A 132 -11.21 -3.81 -8.63
CA LEU A 132 -12.09 -2.67 -8.83
C LEU A 132 -11.26 -1.41 -8.62
N VAL A 133 -11.10 -0.64 -9.70
CA VAL A 133 -10.36 0.63 -9.73
C VAL A 133 -11.35 1.75 -10.04
N LEU A 134 -11.59 2.61 -9.06
CA LEU A 134 -12.59 3.67 -9.13
C LEU A 134 -11.92 5.04 -9.10
N GLY A 135 -12.27 5.88 -10.09
CA GLY A 135 -11.89 7.30 -10.15
C GLY A 135 -13.04 8.27 -9.84
N SER A 136 -14.13 7.80 -9.25
CA SER A 136 -15.37 8.57 -9.02
C SER A 136 -16.00 8.22 -7.66
N LYS A 137 -17.19 8.80 -7.38
CA LYS A 137 -17.90 8.59 -6.11
C LYS A 137 -18.37 7.13 -5.98
N VAL A 138 -18.21 6.59 -4.78
CA VAL A 138 -18.59 5.22 -4.42
C VAL A 138 -19.69 5.26 -3.37
N HIS A 139 -20.82 4.61 -3.63
CA HIS A 139 -21.80 4.29 -2.59
C HIS A 139 -21.32 3.12 -1.73
N GLY A 140 -21.47 3.24 -0.41
CA GLY A 140 -20.96 2.26 0.57
C GLY A 140 -21.51 0.85 0.43
N ASP A 141 -22.63 0.67 -0.29
CA ASP A 141 -23.26 -0.64 -0.52
C ASP A 141 -22.72 -1.39 -1.74
N LEU A 142 -21.97 -0.72 -2.63
CA LEU A 142 -21.40 -1.30 -3.86
C LEU A 142 -20.49 -2.50 -3.61
N LEU A 143 -19.89 -2.56 -2.42
CA LEU A 143 -18.91 -3.59 -2.06
C LEU A 143 -19.54 -4.80 -1.38
N ASN A 144 -20.85 -4.78 -1.09
CA ASN A 144 -21.51 -5.83 -0.30
C ASN A 144 -21.43 -7.20 -0.97
N ASP A 145 -21.49 -7.24 -2.30
CA ASP A 145 -21.65 -8.49 -3.03
C ASP A 145 -20.33 -8.97 -3.67
N CYS A 146 -19.31 -8.12 -3.79
CA CYS A 146 -18.02 -8.37 -4.46
C CYS A 146 -17.10 -9.34 -3.68
N LYS A 147 -17.57 -10.56 -3.41
CA LYS A 147 -16.95 -11.51 -2.48
C LYS A 147 -15.54 -11.95 -2.87
N TYR A 148 -15.23 -11.98 -4.17
CA TYR A 148 -13.94 -12.44 -4.70
C TYR A 148 -12.91 -11.33 -4.94
N LEU A 149 -13.24 -10.10 -4.54
CA LEU A 149 -12.39 -8.95 -4.76
C LEU A 149 -11.06 -9.10 -4.02
N ARG A 150 -9.96 -8.95 -4.75
CA ARG A 150 -8.58 -8.97 -4.24
C ARG A 150 -7.97 -7.57 -4.18
N ILE A 151 -8.36 -6.70 -5.09
CA ILE A 151 -7.82 -5.35 -5.23
C ILE A 151 -8.98 -4.36 -5.24
N LEU A 152 -8.92 -3.41 -4.31
CA LEU A 152 -9.82 -2.27 -4.24
C LEU A 152 -8.98 -1.00 -4.26
N ASP A 153 -9.08 -0.26 -5.35
CA ASP A 153 -8.34 0.97 -5.58
C ASP A 153 -9.32 2.14 -5.68
N LEU A 154 -9.29 2.97 -4.66
CA LEU A 154 -10.19 4.11 -4.45
C LEU A 154 -9.41 5.43 -4.47
N GLN A 155 -8.23 5.43 -5.12
CA GLN A 155 -7.41 6.62 -5.22
C GLN A 155 -8.17 7.79 -5.85
N GLN A 156 -7.96 8.99 -5.32
CA GLN A 156 -8.55 10.24 -5.85
C GLN A 156 -10.09 10.28 -5.86
N THR A 157 -10.74 9.43 -5.04
CA THR A 157 -12.20 9.48 -4.82
C THR A 157 -12.55 10.44 -3.68
N ASP A 158 -13.82 10.84 -3.61
CA ASP A 158 -14.36 11.71 -2.55
C ASP A 158 -14.72 10.97 -1.25
N ILE A 159 -14.21 9.75 -1.04
CA ILE A 159 -14.56 8.94 0.13
C ILE A 159 -14.08 9.61 1.42
N GLU A 160 -15.01 9.80 2.35
CA GLU A 160 -14.74 10.32 3.69
C GLU A 160 -14.75 9.21 4.76
N GLU A 161 -15.49 8.13 4.52
CA GLU A 161 -15.65 7.01 5.44
C GLU A 161 -15.79 5.69 4.66
N LEU A 162 -15.19 4.62 5.20
CA LEU A 162 -15.43 3.26 4.73
C LEU A 162 -16.44 2.59 5.69
N THR A 163 -17.48 1.98 5.13
CA THR A 163 -18.50 1.28 5.91
C THR A 163 -17.97 -0.03 6.48
N THR A 164 -18.67 -0.58 7.47
CA THR A 164 -18.28 -1.86 8.10
C THR A 164 -18.33 -3.05 7.14
N SER A 165 -19.06 -2.91 6.02
CA SER A 165 -19.19 -3.87 4.93
C SER A 165 -17.86 -4.25 4.27
N ILE A 166 -16.81 -3.42 4.39
CA ILE A 166 -15.46 -3.77 3.90
C ILE A 166 -15.00 -5.14 4.42
N ALA A 167 -15.42 -5.53 5.63
CA ALA A 167 -15.08 -6.82 6.23
C ALA A 167 -15.66 -8.04 5.50
N LYS A 168 -16.62 -7.86 4.59
CA LYS A 168 -17.16 -8.92 3.74
C LYS A 168 -16.19 -9.32 2.61
N LEU A 169 -15.26 -8.44 2.26
CA LEU A 169 -14.26 -8.67 1.21
C LEU A 169 -13.12 -9.57 1.71
N ILE A 170 -13.44 -10.78 2.17
CA ILE A 170 -12.48 -11.67 2.85
C ILE A 170 -11.28 -12.07 1.99
N HIS A 171 -11.37 -11.93 0.67
CA HIS A 171 -10.30 -12.20 -0.29
C HIS A 171 -9.44 -10.97 -0.62
N LEU A 172 -9.75 -9.80 -0.04
CA LEU A 172 -9.04 -8.55 -0.30
C LEU A 172 -7.59 -8.67 0.15
N ARG A 173 -6.68 -8.27 -0.75
CA ARG A 173 -5.22 -8.29 -0.59
C ARG A 173 -4.61 -6.90 -0.77
N PHE A 174 -5.26 -6.02 -1.51
CA PHE A 174 -4.80 -4.66 -1.75
C PHE A 174 -5.95 -3.67 -1.55
N LEU A 175 -5.73 -2.69 -0.67
CA LEU A 175 -6.61 -1.53 -0.50
C LEU A 175 -5.79 -0.25 -0.61
N ASP A 176 -6.20 0.63 -1.52
CA ASP A 176 -5.61 1.96 -1.67
C ASP A 176 -6.69 3.03 -1.62
N VAL A 177 -6.61 3.89 -0.59
CA VAL A 177 -7.49 5.05 -0.38
C VAL A 177 -6.71 6.35 -0.45
N SER A 178 -5.56 6.36 -1.12
CA SER A 178 -4.70 7.53 -1.20
C SER A 178 -5.40 8.69 -1.91
N PHE A 179 -5.06 9.93 -1.52
CA PHE A 179 -5.66 11.15 -2.07
C PHE A 179 -7.18 11.26 -1.86
N THR A 180 -7.72 10.61 -0.82
CA THR A 180 -9.12 10.73 -0.40
C THR A 180 -9.26 11.60 0.85
N LYS A 181 -10.50 11.88 1.24
CA LYS A 181 -10.86 12.64 2.46
C LYS A 181 -11.13 11.72 3.66
N ILE A 182 -10.67 10.46 3.61
CA ILE A 182 -10.95 9.45 4.63
C ILE A 182 -10.53 9.93 6.01
N ARG A 183 -11.44 9.84 6.99
CA ARG A 183 -11.22 10.34 8.36
C ARG A 183 -10.71 9.26 9.31
N ALA A 184 -11.20 8.04 9.14
CA ALA A 184 -10.83 6.86 9.89
C ALA A 184 -11.09 5.59 9.06
N PHE A 185 -10.38 4.52 9.38
CA PHE A 185 -10.74 3.19 8.92
C PHE A 185 -11.72 2.54 9.91
N PRO A 186 -12.75 1.81 9.45
CA PRO A 186 -13.61 1.06 10.34
C PRO A 186 -12.80 -0.05 11.02
N ASP A 187 -13.03 -0.29 12.32
CA ASP A 187 -12.34 -1.38 13.05
C ASP A 187 -12.53 -2.75 12.39
N SER A 188 -13.63 -2.93 11.64
CA SER A 188 -13.93 -4.16 10.90
C SER A 188 -12.91 -4.47 9.79
N ILE A 189 -12.12 -3.50 9.32
CA ILE A 189 -11.01 -3.73 8.39
C ILE A 189 -10.00 -4.75 8.94
N CYS A 190 -9.87 -4.85 10.27
CA CYS A 190 -8.98 -5.79 10.94
C CYS A 190 -9.41 -7.26 10.79
N LYS A 191 -10.55 -7.53 10.17
CA LYS A 191 -11.03 -8.88 9.83
C LYS A 191 -10.53 -9.35 8.46
N LEU A 192 -9.84 -8.50 7.70
CA LEU A 192 -9.30 -8.82 6.38
C LEU A 192 -7.96 -9.54 6.49
N TYR A 193 -7.97 -10.78 6.99
CA TYR A 193 -6.75 -11.54 7.29
C TYR A 193 -5.84 -11.81 6.09
N ASN A 194 -6.37 -11.68 4.86
CA ASN A 194 -5.64 -11.81 3.61
C ASN A 194 -5.04 -10.48 3.11
N LEU A 195 -5.30 -9.35 3.77
CA LEU A 195 -4.82 -8.05 3.32
C LEU A 195 -3.29 -8.00 3.37
N GLN A 196 -2.67 -7.73 2.23
CA GLN A 196 -1.22 -7.64 2.05
C GLN A 196 -0.75 -6.19 1.96
N THR A 197 -1.56 -5.30 1.41
CA THR A 197 -1.21 -3.89 1.18
C THR A 197 -2.36 -2.99 1.62
N LEU A 198 -2.06 -2.03 2.49
CA LEU A 198 -2.94 -0.93 2.88
C LEU A 198 -2.23 0.40 2.62
N ARG A 199 -2.80 1.23 1.74
CA ARG A 199 -2.25 2.52 1.33
C ARG A 199 -3.22 3.65 1.64
N ALA A 200 -2.73 4.69 2.30
CA ALA A 200 -3.41 5.95 2.56
C ALA A 200 -2.39 7.09 2.52
N ILE A 201 -1.99 7.45 1.31
CA ILE A 201 -1.02 8.51 1.03
C ILE A 201 -1.77 9.83 0.83
N ARG A 202 -1.26 10.92 1.41
CA ARG A 202 -1.87 12.26 1.33
C ARG A 202 -3.35 12.30 1.75
N CYS A 203 -3.73 11.49 2.75
CA CYS A 203 -5.05 11.52 3.40
C CYS A 203 -5.02 12.50 4.58
N ASN A 204 -5.13 13.79 4.32
CA ASN A 204 -4.95 14.85 5.33
C ASN A 204 -5.98 14.82 6.48
N SER A 205 -7.12 14.17 6.26
CA SER A 205 -8.21 14.05 7.24
C SER A 205 -8.09 12.80 8.13
N LEU A 206 -7.17 11.88 7.83
CA LEU A 206 -7.01 10.62 8.56
C LEU A 206 -6.37 10.86 9.93
N LYS A 207 -7.16 10.71 10.99
CA LYS A 207 -6.73 11.03 12.37
C LYS A 207 -6.29 9.82 13.18
N GLU A 208 -6.86 8.65 12.89
CA GLU A 208 -6.64 7.45 13.69
C GLU A 208 -6.55 6.19 12.83
N LEU A 209 -5.90 5.17 13.39
CA LEU A 209 -5.79 3.83 12.83
C LEU A 209 -6.73 2.88 13.58
N PRO A 210 -7.19 1.81 12.94
CA PRO A 210 -8.09 0.85 13.57
C PRO A 210 -7.38 0.13 14.72
N ARG A 211 -8.12 -0.19 15.78
CA ARG A 211 -7.56 -0.61 17.08
C ARG A 211 -6.86 -1.96 17.06
N GLN A 212 -7.25 -2.83 16.12
CA GLN A 212 -6.81 -4.22 16.05
C GLN A 212 -5.96 -4.52 14.81
N LEU A 213 -5.19 -3.54 14.31
CA LEU A 213 -4.37 -3.70 13.10
C LEU A 213 -3.40 -4.90 13.19
N GLN A 214 -2.98 -5.28 14.40
CA GLN A 214 -2.13 -6.45 14.65
C GLN A 214 -2.76 -7.79 14.21
N ASN A 215 -4.07 -7.83 13.93
CA ASN A 215 -4.75 -9.02 13.42
C ASN A 215 -4.50 -9.27 11.92
N LEU A 216 -3.98 -8.28 11.19
CA LEU A 216 -3.71 -8.38 9.75
C LEU A 216 -2.40 -9.11 9.47
N LEU A 217 -2.29 -10.38 9.86
CA LEU A 217 -1.03 -11.15 9.87
C LEU A 217 -0.37 -11.33 8.48
N SER A 218 -1.15 -11.18 7.40
CA SER A 218 -0.67 -11.22 6.02
C SER A 218 -0.15 -9.87 5.51
N LEU A 219 -0.24 -8.79 6.31
CA LEU A 219 0.10 -7.44 5.88
C LEU A 219 1.61 -7.34 5.64
N ARG A 220 1.97 -6.91 4.43
CA ARG A 220 3.34 -6.70 3.95
C ARG A 220 3.65 -5.22 3.78
N HIS A 221 2.68 -4.43 3.37
CA HIS A 221 2.86 -3.00 3.12
C HIS A 221 1.82 -2.20 3.88
N PHE A 222 2.28 -1.46 4.88
CA PHE A 222 1.47 -0.48 5.60
C PHE A 222 2.01 0.91 5.29
N ILE A 223 1.37 1.58 4.33
CA ILE A 223 1.84 2.83 3.75
C ILE A 223 0.80 3.90 4.04
N VAL A 224 0.93 4.50 5.21
CA VAL A 224 0.15 5.66 5.60
C VAL A 224 1.07 6.86 5.63
N GLU A 225 0.66 7.95 5.01
CA GLU A 225 1.26 9.26 5.25
C GLU A 225 0.33 10.05 6.14
N ASN A 226 0.91 10.81 7.07
CA ASN A 226 0.12 11.66 7.91
C ASN A 226 0.76 13.03 8.10
N ALA A 227 -0.08 14.07 8.00
CA ALA A 227 0.23 15.44 8.39
C ALA A 227 0.43 15.60 9.90
N PHE A 228 -0.20 14.76 10.73
CA PHE A 228 -0.09 14.81 12.20
C PHE A 228 1.16 14.07 12.68
N PHE A 229 2.32 14.67 12.44
CA PHE A 229 3.66 14.11 12.62
C PHE A 229 3.86 13.29 13.92
N THR A 230 3.93 13.94 15.09
CA THR A 230 4.17 13.29 16.40
C THR A 230 2.89 12.85 17.12
N ALA A 231 1.74 13.45 16.79
CA ALA A 231 0.46 13.22 17.47
C ALA A 231 -0.26 11.96 17.01
N PHE A 232 0.11 11.39 15.85
CA PHE A 232 -0.54 10.19 15.34
C PHE A 232 -0.14 8.94 16.12
N GLN A 233 -1.13 8.21 16.62
CA GLN A 233 -0.90 7.04 17.46
C GLN A 233 -0.72 5.76 16.62
N MET A 234 0.39 5.05 16.80
CA MET A 234 0.60 3.73 16.19
C MET A 234 -0.33 2.68 16.81
N PRO A 235 -0.79 1.67 16.06
CA PRO A 235 -1.61 0.59 16.60
C PRO A 235 -0.81 -0.21 17.62
N ARG A 236 -1.52 -0.80 18.60
CA ARG A 236 -0.88 -1.66 19.61
C ARG A 236 -0.39 -2.95 18.96
N GLU A 237 0.75 -3.43 19.45
CA GLU A 237 1.34 -4.72 19.09
C GLU A 237 1.64 -4.87 17.60
N ILE A 238 2.02 -3.77 16.93
CA ILE A 238 2.40 -3.81 15.50
C ILE A 238 3.53 -4.82 15.24
N GLY A 239 4.34 -5.15 16.26
CA GLY A 239 5.38 -6.17 16.18
C GLY A 239 4.86 -7.58 15.86
N LYS A 240 3.56 -7.86 16.00
CA LYS A 240 2.94 -9.12 15.54
C LYS A 240 2.89 -9.25 14.02
N LEU A 241 2.96 -8.14 13.28
CA LEU A 241 2.96 -8.11 11.81
C LEU A 241 4.33 -8.51 11.24
N THR A 242 4.77 -9.73 11.53
CA THR A 242 6.13 -10.22 11.21
C THR A 242 6.44 -10.29 9.71
N HIS A 243 5.41 -10.28 8.86
CA HIS A 243 5.54 -10.21 7.40
C HIS A 243 5.65 -8.77 6.86
N LEU A 244 5.63 -7.75 7.72
CA LEU A 244 5.70 -6.37 7.26
C LEU A 244 7.06 -6.07 6.60
N ARG A 245 7.00 -5.58 5.36
CA ARG A 245 8.11 -5.15 4.51
C ARG A 245 8.24 -3.64 4.48
N THR A 246 7.12 -2.92 4.46
CA THR A 246 7.13 -1.46 4.37
C THR A 246 6.36 -0.85 5.52
N LEU A 247 7.06 0.01 6.26
CA LEU A 247 6.52 0.88 7.29
C LEU A 247 7.26 2.21 7.19
N LYS A 248 6.60 3.26 6.68
CA LYS A 248 7.26 4.54 6.40
C LYS A 248 7.68 5.28 7.67
N PHE A 249 6.86 5.23 8.72
CA PHE A 249 7.20 5.82 10.01
C PHE A 249 6.67 4.98 11.19
N PHE A 250 7.26 5.17 12.36
CA PHE A 250 6.82 4.60 13.62
C PHE A 250 6.94 5.64 14.74
N ASN A 251 5.79 6.08 15.28
CA ASN A 251 5.74 6.97 16.43
C ASN A 251 5.84 6.14 17.71
N VAL A 252 6.92 6.33 18.49
CA VAL A 252 7.08 5.65 19.78
C VAL A 252 6.05 6.18 20.77
N GLY A 253 5.23 5.28 21.30
CA GLY A 253 4.26 5.55 22.34
C GLY A 253 4.73 5.10 23.71
N GLN A 254 4.18 5.72 24.75
CA GLN A 254 4.42 5.35 26.15
C GLN A 254 3.52 4.18 26.62
N GLU A 255 2.42 3.93 25.91
CA GLU A 255 1.50 2.83 26.23
C GLU A 255 2.10 1.45 25.91
N ASN A 256 1.69 0.45 26.69
CA ASN A 256 2.00 -0.95 26.40
C ASN A 256 1.55 -1.34 24.99
N GLY A 257 2.46 -2.01 24.26
CA GLY A 257 2.24 -2.41 22.87
C GLY A 257 2.55 -1.31 21.84
N ARG A 258 3.01 -0.11 22.24
CA ARG A 258 3.38 0.97 21.29
C ARG A 258 4.83 1.45 21.45
N GLY A 259 5.60 0.78 22.30
CA GLY A 259 7.00 1.13 22.55
C GLY A 259 7.92 0.71 21.41
N ILE A 260 9.15 1.22 21.41
CA ILE A 260 10.16 0.93 20.37
C ILE A 260 10.49 -0.57 20.22
N LYS A 261 10.26 -1.36 21.28
CA LYS A 261 10.44 -2.83 21.26
C LYS A 261 9.56 -3.53 20.24
N GLU A 262 8.45 -2.94 19.81
CA GLU A 262 7.58 -3.52 18.77
C GLU A 262 8.33 -3.73 17.44
N LEU A 263 9.36 -2.92 17.17
CA LEU A 263 10.20 -3.07 15.99
C LEU A 263 11.11 -4.31 16.03
N GLU A 264 11.28 -4.96 17.18
CA GLU A 264 12.14 -6.15 17.35
C GLU A 264 11.77 -7.27 16.35
N ASN A 265 10.46 -7.54 16.24
CA ASN A 265 9.93 -8.64 15.46
C ASN A 265 9.76 -8.32 13.97
N LEU A 266 9.86 -7.04 13.59
CA LEU A 266 9.68 -6.58 12.21
C LEU A 266 10.96 -6.74 11.38
N LYS A 267 11.49 -7.96 11.31
CA LYS A 267 12.82 -8.27 10.72
C LYS A 267 12.89 -8.07 9.21
N LEU A 268 11.74 -8.09 8.53
CA LEU A 268 11.64 -8.07 7.07
C LEU A 268 11.41 -6.66 6.52
N LEU A 269 11.43 -5.64 7.38
CA LEU A 269 11.36 -4.25 6.97
C LEU A 269 12.50 -3.90 6.01
N LYS A 270 12.14 -3.16 4.97
CA LYS A 270 13.02 -2.69 3.92
C LYS A 270 12.69 -1.25 3.53
N GLY A 271 13.63 -0.61 2.83
CA GLY A 271 13.43 0.72 2.29
C GLY A 271 13.79 1.81 3.30
N GLU A 272 12.85 2.73 3.50
CA GLU A 272 13.00 3.89 4.38
C GLU A 272 12.12 3.71 5.63
N LEU A 273 12.69 3.98 6.80
CA LEU A 273 11.97 4.00 8.07
C LEU A 273 12.29 5.28 8.84
N GLU A 274 11.25 5.98 9.27
CA GLU A 274 11.35 7.12 10.18
C GLU A 274 10.84 6.74 11.58
N ILE A 275 11.67 6.88 12.62
CA ILE A 275 11.25 6.66 14.00
C ILE A 275 11.12 8.01 14.69
N ARG A 276 9.93 8.30 15.20
CA ARG A 276 9.58 9.57 15.85
C ARG A 276 9.29 9.38 17.33
N ASN A 277 9.22 10.50 18.04
CA ASN A 277 8.94 10.57 19.48
C ASN A 277 9.99 9.81 20.33
N LEU A 278 11.26 9.92 19.95
CA LEU A 278 12.35 9.22 20.64
C LEU A 278 12.52 9.66 22.10
N GLU A 279 12.01 10.83 22.48
CA GLU A 279 11.91 11.28 23.87
C GLU A 279 11.08 10.34 24.77
N HIS A 280 10.26 9.45 24.19
CA HIS A 280 9.53 8.42 24.94
C HIS A 280 10.33 7.12 25.16
N VAL A 281 11.57 7.04 24.67
CA VAL A 281 12.44 5.86 24.80
C VAL A 281 13.25 5.97 26.09
N ASN A 282 12.65 5.50 27.19
CA ASN A 282 13.23 5.66 28.53
C ASN A 282 14.14 4.48 28.95
N ASP A 283 14.17 3.40 28.15
CA ASP A 283 14.89 2.15 28.45
C ASP A 283 15.90 1.82 27.35
N LYS A 284 17.20 1.92 27.67
CA LYS A 284 18.30 1.55 26.76
C LYS A 284 18.20 0.09 26.30
N ARG A 285 17.68 -0.82 27.13
CA ARG A 285 17.46 -2.23 26.75
C ARG A 285 16.31 -2.35 25.74
N ALA A 286 15.24 -1.59 25.89
CA ALA A 286 14.14 -1.55 24.93
C ALA A 286 14.60 -1.00 23.57
N ALA A 287 15.42 0.05 23.57
CA ALA A 287 16.00 0.60 22.36
C ALA A 287 16.91 -0.41 21.64
N ALA A 288 17.75 -1.14 22.40
CA ALA A 288 18.56 -2.22 21.85
C ALA A 288 17.71 -3.36 21.25
N ARG A 289 16.58 -3.71 21.89
CA ARG A 289 15.63 -4.74 21.40
C ARG A 289 15.01 -4.39 20.06
N ALA A 290 14.85 -3.11 19.72
CA ALA A 290 14.38 -2.70 18.40
C ALA A 290 15.23 -3.25 17.25
N CYS A 291 16.47 -3.71 17.53
CA CYS A 291 17.32 -4.48 16.61
C CYS A 291 17.45 -3.83 15.22
N LEU A 292 17.54 -2.49 15.17
CA LEU A 292 17.58 -1.75 13.90
C LEU A 292 18.82 -2.11 13.06
N VAL A 293 19.94 -2.42 13.72
CA VAL A 293 21.17 -2.91 13.08
C VAL A 293 20.98 -4.25 12.36
N LYS A 294 20.05 -5.10 12.84
CA LYS A 294 19.77 -6.42 12.27
C LYS A 294 18.72 -6.38 11.15
N LYS A 295 18.44 -5.20 10.58
CA LYS A 295 17.49 -4.99 9.48
C LYS A 295 18.24 -4.50 8.23
N PRO A 296 18.95 -5.40 7.52
CA PRO A 296 19.92 -5.02 6.47
C PRO A 296 19.27 -4.35 5.26
N ASN A 297 17.96 -4.54 5.06
CA ASN A 297 17.25 -4.02 3.89
C ASN A 297 16.71 -2.59 4.09
N ILE A 298 16.92 -1.98 5.27
CA ILE A 298 16.64 -0.56 5.50
C ILE A 298 17.85 0.26 5.02
N HIS A 299 17.68 1.00 3.93
CA HIS A 299 18.74 1.85 3.37
C HIS A 299 18.69 3.29 3.90
N LYS A 300 17.54 3.74 4.40
CA LYS A 300 17.37 5.07 5.01
C LYS A 300 16.68 4.94 6.37
N LEU A 301 17.36 5.41 7.41
CA LEU A 301 16.81 5.50 8.75
C LEU A 301 16.83 6.98 9.18
N VAL A 302 15.66 7.49 9.55
CA VAL A 302 15.51 8.85 10.08
C VAL A 302 15.07 8.74 11.54
N LEU A 303 15.80 9.39 12.43
CA LEU A 303 15.53 9.42 13.86
C LEU A 303 15.09 10.82 14.26
N VAL A 304 13.91 10.93 14.85
CA VAL A 304 13.31 12.21 15.22
C VAL A 304 12.92 12.19 16.70
N GLY A 305 13.43 13.16 17.43
CA GLY A 305 13.09 13.41 18.82
C GLY A 305 12.94 14.91 19.06
N VAL A 306 12.28 15.26 20.16
CA VAL A 306 12.16 16.65 20.58
C VAL A 306 13.22 16.97 21.63
N SER A 307 14.12 17.92 21.34
CA SER A 307 14.82 18.67 22.38
C SER A 307 14.29 20.10 22.39
N SER A 308 13.75 20.55 23.52
CA SER A 308 13.27 21.94 23.72
C SER A 308 12.18 22.42 22.74
N GLY A 309 11.08 21.66 22.62
CA GLY A 309 9.82 22.14 22.02
C GLY A 309 9.80 22.30 20.49
N LYS A 310 10.88 21.94 19.79
CA LYS A 310 10.93 21.82 18.32
C LYS A 310 11.36 20.39 17.96
N ALA A 311 10.64 19.77 17.02
CA ALA A 311 11.07 18.51 16.42
C ALA A 311 12.35 18.77 15.63
N ILE A 312 13.46 18.20 16.07
CA ILE A 312 14.74 18.29 15.35
C ILE A 312 14.98 16.92 14.73
N PRO A 313 15.20 16.82 13.40
CA PRO A 313 15.71 15.59 12.81
C PRO A 313 17.08 15.34 13.45
N LEU A 314 17.16 14.39 14.38
CA LEU A 314 18.35 14.23 15.21
C LEU A 314 19.55 13.75 14.39
N THR A 315 19.33 13.22 13.19
CA THR A 315 20.27 13.13 12.05
C THR A 315 19.66 12.22 10.98
N THR A 316 19.95 12.44 9.69
CA THR A 316 19.83 11.38 8.68
C THR A 316 21.03 10.45 8.86
N VAL A 317 20.87 9.42 9.67
CA VAL A 317 21.97 8.53 10.01
C VAL A 317 21.96 7.34 9.06
N LYS A 318 23.00 7.21 8.21
CA LYS A 318 23.31 5.91 7.60
C LYS A 318 23.41 4.87 8.73
N CYS A 319 22.66 3.77 8.64
CA CYS A 319 22.33 2.81 9.73
C CYS A 319 23.43 2.48 10.76
N TRP A 320 24.71 2.62 10.39
CA TRP A 320 25.88 2.33 11.21
C TRP A 320 26.21 3.40 12.27
N LYS A 321 25.86 4.68 12.06
CA LYS A 321 26.14 5.77 13.01
C LYS A 321 25.06 5.94 14.10
N ALA A 322 23.90 5.30 13.96
CA ALA A 322 22.75 5.46 14.86
C ALA A 322 22.98 4.81 16.24
N LEU A 323 23.98 3.92 16.32
CA LEU A 323 24.42 3.25 17.55
C LEU A 323 24.89 4.22 18.64
N LEU A 324 25.48 5.35 18.27
CA LEU A 324 26.02 6.31 19.24
C LEU A 324 24.94 7.17 19.90
N LEU A 325 23.87 7.51 19.18
CA LEU A 325 22.81 8.41 19.68
C LEU A 325 21.82 7.74 20.63
N ILE A 326 21.70 6.41 20.58
CA ILE A 326 20.81 5.64 21.47
C ILE A 326 21.55 5.23 22.77
N GLN A 327 22.88 5.28 22.79
CA GLN A 327 23.70 4.83 23.92
C GLN A 327 24.13 5.95 24.87
N THR A 328 24.13 7.21 24.43
CA THR A 328 24.38 8.39 25.28
C THR A 328 23.11 8.83 25.98
#